data_AF-A0A3C0CVR8-F1
#
_entry.id   AF-A0A3C0CVR8-F1
#
_cell.length_a   1.000
_cell.length_b   1.000
_cell.length_c   1.000
_cell.angle_alpha   90.00
_cell.angle_beta   90.00
_cell.angle_gamma   90.00
#
_symmetry.space_group_name_H-M   'P 1'
#
loop_
_entity.id
_entity.type
_entity.pdbx_description
1 polymer ?
#
loop_
_entity_poly.entity_id
_entity_poly.type
_entity_poly.pdbx_seq_one_letter_code
_entity_poly.pdbx_strand_id
1 'polypeptide(L)' 'HSHNFTEIVVVAHGTGVHIVNDQESLISPGDIYILHGDVVHAYKEIRGMEHYNIMYNHAIFPFPK' A
#
# COMPACT_ATOMS: atom_id res chain seq x y z
N HIS A 1 -9.96 2.12 -1.65
CA HIS A 1 -9.86 3.41 -2.34
C HIS A 1 -8.91 3.25 -3.53
N SER A 2 -8.91 4.21 -4.47
CA SER A 2 -7.98 4.25 -5.62
C SER A 2 -7.50 5.69 -5.86
N HIS A 3 -6.31 5.84 -6.44
CA HIS A 3 -5.55 7.09 -6.48
C HIS A 3 -4.95 7.36 -7.88
N ASN A 4 -4.17 8.42 -8.09
CA ASN A 4 -3.49 8.68 -9.37
C ASN A 4 -1.96 8.80 -9.20
N PHE A 5 -1.46 8.30 -8.07
CA PHE A 5 -0.04 8.24 -7.71
C PHE A 5 0.31 6.81 -7.33
N THR A 6 1.59 6.47 -7.37
CA THR A 6 2.09 5.20 -6.84
C THR A 6 2.17 5.31 -5.32
N GLU A 7 1.67 4.28 -4.64
CA GLU A 7 1.67 4.16 -3.20
C GLU A 7 2.66 3.07 -2.79
N ILE A 8 3.60 3.37 -1.91
CA ILE A 8 4.47 2.36 -1.30
C ILE A 8 4.06 2.23 0.16
N VAL A 9 3.50 1.08 0.51
CA VAL A 9 3.07 0.79 1.88
C VAL A 9 4.13 -0.06 2.56
N VAL A 10 4.57 0.37 3.73
CA VAL A 10 5.49 -0.39 4.60
C VAL A 10 4.78 -0.68 5.91
N VAL A 11 4.56 -1.97 6.21
CA VAL A 11 3.91 -2.39 7.46
C VAL A 11 4.95 -2.39 8.59
N ALA A 12 4.74 -1.56 9.60
CA ALA A 12 5.69 -1.37 10.69
C ALA A 12 5.34 -2.21 11.93
N HIS A 13 4.06 -2.41 12.19
CA HIS A 13 3.56 -3.15 13.34
C HIS A 13 2.18 -3.76 13.06
N GLY A 14 1.80 -4.76 13.86
CA GLY A 14 0.48 -5.39 13.83
C GLY A 14 0.21 -6.24 12.59
N THR A 15 -1.05 -6.65 12.43
CA THR A 15 -1.48 -7.51 11.33
C THR A 15 -2.83 -7.08 10.77
N GLY A 16 -3.19 -7.59 9.59
CA GLY A 16 -4.51 -7.41 9.00
C GLY A 16 -4.67 -8.25 7.74
N VAL A 17 -5.73 -7.95 6.98
CA VAL A 17 -5.93 -8.46 5.63
C VAL A 17 -5.88 -7.27 4.66
N HIS A 18 -4.97 -7.32 3.70
CA HIS A 18 -4.91 -6.38 2.58
C HIS A 18 -5.70 -6.97 1.41
N ILE A 19 -6.63 -6.18 0.90
CA ILE A 19 -7.45 -6.53 -0.26
C ILE A 19 -6.96 -5.69 -1.43
N VAL A 20 -6.51 -6.32 -2.50
CA VAL A 20 -6.02 -5.66 -3.71
C VAL A 20 -6.70 -6.29 -4.91
N ASN A 21 -7.50 -5.52 -5.66
CA ASN A 21 -8.30 -6.04 -6.79
C ASN A 21 -9.06 -7.36 -6.44
N ASP A 22 -9.79 -7.34 -5.32
CA ASP A 22 -10.54 -8.47 -4.76
C ASP A 22 -9.73 -9.69 -4.28
N GLN A 23 -8.40 -9.61 -4.31
CA GLN A 23 -7.53 -10.63 -3.71
C GLN A 23 -7.15 -10.26 -2.30
N GLU A 24 -7.28 -11.21 -1.39
CA GLU A 24 -6.95 -11.04 0.03
C GLU A 24 -5.57 -11.62 0.34
N SER A 25 -4.79 -10.89 1.14
CA SER A 25 -3.50 -11.35 1.65
C SER A 25 -3.36 -10.96 3.12
N LEU A 26 -2.84 -11.89 3.94
CA LEU A 26 -2.44 -11.58 5.30
C LEU A 26 -1.21 -10.67 5.26
N ILE A 27 -1.21 -9.66 6.14
CA ILE A 27 -0.10 -8.72 6.25
C ILE A 27 0.45 -8.67 7.68
N SER A 28 1.74 -8.40 7.76
CA SER A 28 2.55 -8.45 8.98
C SER A 28 3.73 -7.46 8.90
N PRO A 29 4.41 -7.18 10.02
CA PRO A 29 5.52 -6.23 10.03
C PRO A 29 6.65 -6.66 9.10
N GLY A 30 7.11 -5.74 8.26
CA GLY A 30 8.13 -5.97 7.24
C GLY A 30 7.58 -6.20 5.83
N ASP A 31 6.27 -6.43 5.67
CA ASP A 31 5.66 -6.51 4.34
C ASP A 31 5.67 -5.13 3.64
N ILE A 32 6.00 -5.16 2.34
CA ILE A 32 6.07 -3.98 1.48
C ILE A 32 5.20 -4.18 0.26
N TYR A 33 4.34 -3.21 -0.01
CA TYR A 33 3.47 -3.18 -1.19
C TYR A 33 3.80 -1.97 -2.05
N ILE A 34 3.79 -2.17 -3.37
CA ILE A 34 3.85 -1.10 -4.37
C ILE A 34 2.54 -1.15 -5.15
N LEU A 35 1.71 -0.13 -4.98
CA LEU A 35 0.40 -0.03 -5.61
C LEU A 35 0.44 1.07 -6.66
N HIS A 36 0.06 0.74 -7.89
CA HIS A 36 -0.12 1.74 -8.94
C HIS A 36 -1.46 2.46 -8.76
N GLY A 37 -1.57 3.69 -9.26
CA GLY A 37 -2.69 4.58 -8.90
C GLY A 37 -4.08 3.99 -9.16
N ASP A 38 -4.22 3.25 -10.26
CA ASP A 38 -5.47 2.62 -10.68
C ASP A 38 -5.88 1.40 -9.84
N VAL A 39 -5.04 0.95 -8.91
CA VAL A 39 -5.33 -0.19 -8.05
C VAL A 39 -6.33 0.19 -6.95
N VAL A 40 -7.43 -0.55 -6.87
CA VAL A 40 -8.37 -0.44 -5.75
C VAL A 40 -7.88 -1.36 -4.64
N HIS A 41 -7.70 -0.79 -3.45
CA HIS A 41 -7.30 -1.57 -2.28
C HIS A 41 -7.97 -1.13 -0.98
N ALA A 42 -8.00 -2.04 -0.01
CA ALA A 42 -8.57 -1.81 1.32
C ALA A 42 -7.91 -2.70 2.37
N TYR A 43 -8.05 -2.32 3.64
CA TYR A 43 -7.66 -3.17 4.76
C TYR A 43 -8.89 -3.59 5.56
N LYS A 44 -8.91 -4.85 6.02
CA LYS A 44 -9.91 -5.35 6.98
C LYS A 44 -9.23 -6.16 8.08
N GLU A 45 -10.00 -6.46 9.13
CA GLU A 45 -9.56 -7.33 10.24
C GLU A 45 -8.24 -6.88 10.90
N ILE A 46 -8.05 -5.56 10.98
CA ILE A 46 -6.87 -4.90 11.55
C ILE A 46 -6.69 -5.29 13.02
N ARG A 47 -5.46 -5.65 13.41
CA ARG A 47 -5.05 -5.85 14.80
C ARG A 47 -3.78 -5.07 15.11
N GLY A 48 -3.96 -3.86 15.63
CA GLY A 48 -2.86 -2.96 16.02
C GLY A 48 -1.92 -2.61 14.86
N MET A 49 -2.45 -2.56 13.64
CA MET A 49 -1.65 -2.30 12.45
C MET A 49 -1.20 -0.85 12.41
N GLU A 50 0.11 -0.67 12.24
CA GLU A 50 0.73 0.61 11.90
C GLU A 50 1.47 0.44 10.59
N HIS A 51 1.29 1.39 9.67
CA HIS A 51 1.98 1.39 8.39
C HIS A 51 2.37 2.80 7.99
N TYR A 52 3.42 2.87 7.18
CA TYR A 52 3.85 4.09 6.53
C TYR A 52 3.43 4.05 5.07
N ASN A 53 2.88 5.17 4.61
CA ASN A 53 2.48 5.35 3.24
C ASN A 53 3.40 6.39 2.58
N ILE A 54 4.12 5.97 1.55
CA ILE A 54 4.98 6.84 0.75
C ILE A 54 4.32 7.04 -0.61
N MET A 55 3.87 8.27 -0.85
CA MET A 55 3.21 8.65 -2.08
C MET A 55 4.26 9.13 -3.09
N TYR A 56 4.31 8.52 -4.26
CA TYR A 56 5.20 8.88 -5.36
C TYR A 56 4.41 9.21 -6.62
N ASN A 57 4.64 10.40 -7.15
CA ASN A 57 4.08 10.82 -8.43
C ASN A 57 5.19 11.05 -9.44
N HIS A 58 5.23 10.21 -10.47
CA HIS A 58 6.24 10.27 -11.53
C HIS A 58 6.22 11.60 -12.31
N ALA A 59 5.06 12.26 -12.41
CA ALA A 59 4.96 13.56 -13.07
C ALA A 59 5.65 14.68 -12.28
N ILE A 60 5.81 14.51 -10.96
CA ILE A 60 6.47 15.48 -10.07
C ILE A 60 7.95 15.11 -9.90
N PHE A 61 8.23 13.82 -9.73
CA PHE A 61 9.57 13.28 -9.54
C PHE A 61 9.88 12.27 -10.65
N PRO A 62 10.24 12.73 -11.86
CA PRO A 62 10.63 11.82 -12.91
C PRO A 62 11.91 11.09 -12.51
N PHE A 63 12.03 9.82 -12.91
CA PHE A 63 13.29 9.10 -12.76
C PHE A 63 14.39 9.86 -13.53
N PRO A 64 15.58 10.04 -12.94
CA PRO A 64 16.69 10.62 -13.66
C PRO A 64 16.96 9.79 -14.92
N LYS A 65 17.20 10.49 -16.04
CA LYS A 65 17.55 9.88 -17.31
C LYS A 65 18.98 9.32 -17.29
#